data_AF-A0A0L8MLX2-F1
#
_entry.id   AF-A0A0L8MLX2-F1
#
_cell.length_a   1.000
_cell.length_b   1.000
_cell.length_c   1.000
_cell.angle_alpha   90.00
_cell.angle_beta   90.00
_cell.angle_gamma   90.00
#
_symmetry.space_group_name_H-M   'P 1'
#
loop_
_entity.id
_entity.type
_entity.pdbx_description
1 polymer ?
#
loop_
_entity_poly.entity_id
_entity_poly.type
_entity_poly.pdbx_seq_one_letter_code
_entity_poly.pdbx_strand_id
1 'polypeptide(L)'
;NPDTLDGVDVVVGTGTSIVSGEGLIATAGAVDTHVHLLSPRIMEASLAAGVTTIIGQEFGPVWGVGVNSPWALKHAFNAFDAWPVNIGFLARGSSSDAAPLVEALAEGGASGFKVHEDMGAHTRALDTALRVAEEYDVQVALHSDGLNECLSVEDTLRVLDGRTIHAFHIEGCGGGHVPNVLKMAG
;
A
#
# COMPACT_ATOMS: atom_id res chain seq x y z
N ASN A 1 -23.13 -12.39 -33.01
CA ASN A 1 -22.63 -12.33 -34.40
C ASN A 1 -23.35 -11.18 -35.09
N PRO A 2 -22.65 -10.07 -35.42
CA PRO A 2 -23.27 -8.93 -36.08
C PRO A 2 -23.90 -9.28 -37.45
N ASP A 3 -23.50 -10.38 -38.08
CA ASP A 3 -24.11 -10.83 -39.35
C ASP A 3 -25.58 -11.24 -39.22
N THR A 4 -26.04 -11.53 -37.99
CA THR A 4 -27.39 -12.07 -37.73
C THR A 4 -28.13 -11.35 -36.60
N LEU A 5 -27.49 -10.41 -35.90
CA LEU A 5 -28.04 -9.73 -34.71
C LEU A 5 -27.62 -8.26 -34.72
N ASP A 6 -28.56 -7.36 -34.42
CA ASP A 6 -28.29 -5.95 -34.19
C ASP A 6 -27.74 -5.69 -32.78
N GLY A 7 -27.09 -4.54 -32.56
CA GLY A 7 -26.67 -4.09 -31.23
C GLY A 7 -25.52 -4.88 -30.59
N VAL A 8 -24.64 -5.48 -31.39
CA VAL A 8 -23.48 -6.24 -30.89
C VAL A 8 -22.32 -5.30 -30.55
N ASP A 9 -22.01 -5.18 -29.25
CA ASP A 9 -20.84 -4.41 -28.76
C ASP A 9 -19.53 -5.21 -28.78
N VAL A 10 -19.61 -6.52 -28.55
CA VAL A 10 -18.45 -7.43 -28.47
C VAL A 10 -18.63 -8.58 -29.44
N VAL A 11 -17.74 -8.67 -30.44
CA VAL A 11 -17.77 -9.73 -31.46
C VAL A 11 -17.04 -10.98 -30.96
N VAL A 12 -17.72 -12.13 -31.02
CA VAL A 12 -17.14 -13.45 -30.73
C VAL A 12 -16.77 -14.12 -32.05
N GLY A 13 -15.50 -14.49 -32.23
CA GLY A 13 -14.98 -15.09 -33.46
C GLY A 13 -14.03 -16.26 -33.21
N THR A 14 -13.27 -16.65 -34.24
CA THR A 14 -12.36 -17.82 -34.19
C THR A 14 -11.20 -17.67 -33.20
N GLY A 15 -10.87 -16.45 -32.79
CA GLY A 15 -9.86 -16.15 -31.77
C GLY A 15 -10.40 -15.93 -30.36
N THR A 16 -11.70 -16.11 -30.13
CA THR A 16 -12.33 -15.80 -28.84
C THR A 16 -12.47 -17.06 -27.97
N SER A 17 -11.92 -17.02 -26.75
CA SER A 17 -12.20 -18.02 -25.71
C SER A 17 -13.37 -17.57 -24.83
N ILE A 18 -14.18 -18.53 -24.39
CA ILE A 18 -15.39 -18.28 -23.61
C ILE A 18 -15.24 -18.89 -22.22
N VAL A 19 -15.50 -18.08 -21.19
CA VAL A 19 -15.70 -18.54 -19.81
C VAL A 19 -17.17 -18.30 -19.47
N SER A 20 -17.92 -19.34 -19.11
CA SER A 20 -19.34 -19.19 -18.77
C SER A 20 -19.50 -18.53 -17.40
N GLY A 21 -20.25 -17.43 -17.35
CA GLY A 21 -20.67 -16.76 -16.11
C GLY A 21 -22.10 -17.08 -15.68
N GLU A 22 -22.77 -18.03 -16.32
CA GLU A 22 -24.17 -18.36 -16.03
C GLU A 22 -24.35 -18.78 -14.56
N GLY A 23 -25.23 -18.09 -13.84
CA GLY A 23 -25.48 -18.34 -12.42
C GLY A 23 -24.37 -17.88 -11.46
N LEU A 24 -23.34 -17.17 -11.94
CA LEU A 24 -22.22 -16.66 -11.15
C LEU A 24 -22.29 -15.14 -10.95
N ILE A 25 -21.56 -14.66 -9.94
CA ILE A 25 -21.29 -13.22 -9.73
C ILE A 25 -19.83 -12.98 -10.08
N ALA A 26 -19.58 -11.99 -10.93
CA ALA A 26 -18.24 -11.48 -11.19
C ALA A 26 -18.01 -10.22 -10.34
N THR A 27 -16.85 -10.15 -9.69
CA THR A 27 -16.35 -8.94 -9.02
C THR A 27 -15.00 -8.56 -9.62
N ALA A 28 -14.57 -7.31 -9.40
CA ALA A 28 -13.16 -7.00 -9.55
C ALA A 28 -12.34 -7.84 -8.54
N GLY A 29 -11.07 -8.06 -8.85
CA GLY A 29 -10.14 -8.62 -7.88
C GLY A 29 -9.89 -7.63 -6.74
N ALA A 30 -9.73 -8.14 -5.52
CA ALA A 30 -9.48 -7.29 -4.36
C ALA A 30 -8.08 -6.65 -4.42
N VAL A 31 -7.98 -5.45 -3.83
CA VAL A 31 -6.74 -4.69 -3.67
C VAL A 31 -6.45 -4.61 -2.17
N ASP A 32 -5.42 -5.29 -1.72
CA ASP A 32 -4.99 -5.26 -0.33
C ASP A 32 -3.80 -4.30 -0.18
N THR A 33 -4.03 -3.19 0.50
CA THR A 33 -3.04 -2.11 0.63
C THR A 33 -2.21 -2.19 1.92
N HIS A 34 -2.47 -3.16 2.80
CA HIS A 34 -1.81 -3.27 4.10
C HIS A 34 -1.24 -4.68 4.28
N VAL A 35 -0.30 -5.07 3.41
CA VAL A 35 0.28 -6.42 3.44
C VAL A 35 1.69 -6.40 4.01
N HIS A 36 1.89 -7.21 5.05
CA HIS A 36 3.21 -7.56 5.55
C HIS A 36 3.72 -8.83 4.87
N LEU A 37 4.72 -8.70 4.01
CA LEU A 37 5.22 -9.80 3.17
C LEU A 37 6.31 -10.61 3.88
N LEU A 38 5.96 -11.15 5.05
CA LEU A 38 6.88 -11.91 5.90
C LEU A 38 7.16 -13.33 5.40
N SER A 39 6.28 -13.85 4.54
CA SER A 39 6.38 -15.20 3.98
C SER A 39 5.75 -15.23 2.59
N PRO A 40 6.39 -15.91 1.60
CA PRO A 40 5.79 -16.07 0.27
C PRO A 40 4.46 -16.82 0.31
N ARG A 41 4.21 -17.62 1.36
CA ARG A 41 2.97 -18.39 1.51
C ARG A 41 1.72 -17.53 1.63
N ILE A 42 1.85 -16.24 1.98
CA ILE A 42 0.69 -15.34 2.02
C ILE A 42 0.06 -15.15 0.63
N MET A 43 0.84 -15.29 -0.46
CA MET A 43 0.32 -15.17 -1.83
C MET A 43 -0.73 -16.23 -2.16
N GLU A 44 -0.55 -17.47 -1.71
CA GLU A 44 -1.52 -18.55 -1.89
C GLU A 44 -2.86 -18.19 -1.25
N ALA A 45 -2.82 -17.65 -0.02
CA ALA A 45 -4.01 -17.22 0.71
C ALA A 45 -4.67 -16.00 0.05
N SER A 46 -3.87 -15.00 -0.37
CA SER A 46 -4.36 -13.81 -1.07
C SER A 46 -5.10 -14.16 -2.35
N LEU A 47 -4.51 -14.98 -3.22
CA LEU A 47 -5.14 -15.41 -4.48
C LEU A 47 -6.40 -16.24 -4.25
N ALA A 48 -6.37 -17.16 -3.28
CA ALA A 48 -7.56 -17.96 -2.92
C ALA A 48 -8.71 -17.10 -2.37
N ALA A 49 -8.40 -15.96 -1.76
CA ALA A 49 -9.37 -14.96 -1.29
C ALA A 49 -9.82 -13.97 -2.38
N GLY A 50 -9.31 -14.09 -3.62
CA GLY A 50 -9.65 -13.19 -4.73
C GLY A 50 -8.87 -11.87 -4.75
N VAL A 51 -7.77 -11.75 -3.98
CA VAL A 51 -6.86 -10.60 -4.04
C VAL A 51 -5.99 -10.70 -5.29
N THR A 52 -5.94 -9.62 -6.05
CA THR A 52 -5.19 -9.54 -7.32
C THR A 52 -4.14 -8.43 -7.32
N THR A 53 -4.22 -7.50 -6.36
CA THR A 53 -3.26 -6.41 -6.21
C THR A 53 -2.86 -6.29 -4.75
N ILE A 54 -1.56 -6.18 -4.51
CA ILE A 54 -0.95 -6.12 -3.18
C ILE A 54 -0.06 -4.89 -3.08
N ILE A 55 -0.19 -4.14 -2.00
CA ILE A 55 0.78 -3.12 -1.60
C ILE A 55 1.49 -3.61 -0.34
N GLY A 56 2.75 -3.98 -0.51
CA GLY A 56 3.58 -4.58 0.52
C GLY A 56 4.44 -3.57 1.29
N GLN A 57 4.79 -3.90 2.53
CA GLN A 57 5.68 -3.10 3.37
C GLN A 57 7.04 -3.77 3.66
N GLU A 58 7.23 -5.03 3.25
CA GLU A 58 8.47 -5.79 3.41
C GLU A 58 8.65 -6.74 2.20
N PHE A 59 9.72 -7.53 2.17
CA PHE A 59 10.00 -8.48 1.08
C PHE A 59 10.65 -9.78 1.59
N GLY A 60 10.41 -10.16 2.84
CA GLY A 60 11.04 -11.30 3.48
C GLY A 60 10.79 -11.33 4.98
N PRO A 61 11.35 -12.30 5.71
CA PRO A 61 10.93 -12.62 7.08
C PRO A 61 11.50 -11.64 8.13
N VAL A 62 11.71 -10.39 7.76
CA VAL A 62 12.26 -9.34 8.61
C VAL A 62 11.22 -8.24 8.73
N TRP A 63 10.91 -7.87 9.97
CA TRP A 63 10.05 -6.74 10.27
C TRP A 63 10.75 -5.44 9.87
N GLY A 64 10.23 -4.80 8.81
CA GLY A 64 10.83 -3.62 8.19
C GLY A 64 9.93 -2.40 8.19
N VAL A 65 8.61 -2.57 8.12
CA VAL A 65 7.61 -1.49 8.00
C VAL A 65 8.01 -0.46 6.92
N GLY A 66 8.42 -0.99 5.77
CA GLY A 66 8.91 -0.27 4.60
C GLY A 66 10.29 -0.74 4.15
N VAL A 67 10.60 -0.53 2.86
CA VAL A 67 11.87 -0.95 2.23
C VAL A 67 12.53 0.24 1.51
N ASN A 68 13.68 0.72 2.00
CA ASN A 68 14.34 1.89 1.39
C ASN A 68 15.46 1.53 0.42
N SER A 69 16.09 0.36 0.59
CA SER A 69 17.23 -0.01 -0.25
C SER A 69 16.78 -0.26 -1.70
N PRO A 70 17.29 0.48 -2.69
CA PRO A 70 16.97 0.24 -4.09
C PRO A 70 17.34 -1.16 -4.56
N TRP A 71 18.49 -1.67 -4.08
CA TRP A 71 18.92 -3.03 -4.33
C TRP A 71 17.90 -4.06 -3.82
N ALA A 72 17.41 -3.86 -2.59
CA ALA A 72 16.42 -4.74 -1.99
C ALA A 72 15.09 -4.72 -2.75
N LEU A 73 14.57 -3.52 -3.06
CA LEU A 73 13.33 -3.35 -3.82
C LEU A 73 13.41 -4.03 -5.19
N LYS A 74 14.54 -3.88 -5.91
CA LYS A 74 14.74 -4.54 -7.20
C LYS A 74 14.66 -6.07 -7.10
N HIS A 75 15.27 -6.67 -6.05
CA HIS A 75 15.16 -8.11 -5.82
C HIS A 75 13.76 -8.52 -5.37
N ALA A 76 13.09 -7.69 -4.59
CA ALA A 76 11.71 -7.92 -4.20
C ALA A 76 10.81 -8.00 -5.43
N PHE A 77 10.88 -7.02 -6.34
CA PHE A 77 10.12 -7.05 -7.60
C PHE A 77 10.43 -8.31 -8.44
N ASN A 78 11.70 -8.68 -8.62
CA ASN A 78 12.06 -9.90 -9.35
C ASN A 78 11.47 -11.17 -8.71
N ALA A 79 11.39 -11.24 -7.38
CA ALA A 79 10.80 -12.39 -6.69
C ALA A 79 9.30 -12.55 -6.96
N PHE A 80 8.61 -11.46 -7.31
CA PHE A 80 7.19 -11.47 -7.63
C PHE A 80 6.87 -11.94 -9.06
N ASP A 81 7.86 -12.13 -9.94
CA ASP A 81 7.68 -12.82 -11.23
C ASP A 81 7.11 -14.25 -11.07
N ALA A 82 7.24 -14.83 -9.87
CA ALA A 82 6.68 -16.13 -9.53
C ALA A 82 5.18 -16.12 -9.22
N TRP A 83 4.55 -14.95 -9.09
CA TRP A 83 3.17 -14.81 -8.60
C TRP A 83 2.29 -14.01 -9.57
N PRO A 84 1.07 -14.48 -9.88
CA PRO A 84 0.15 -13.79 -10.78
C PRO A 84 -0.63 -12.67 -10.06
N VAL A 85 0.08 -11.69 -9.49
CA VAL A 85 -0.51 -10.54 -8.79
C VAL A 85 0.14 -9.24 -9.26
N ASN A 86 -0.61 -8.14 -9.18
CA ASN A 86 -0.01 -6.81 -9.22
C ASN A 86 0.66 -6.51 -7.87
N ILE A 87 1.83 -5.89 -7.87
CA ILE A 87 2.59 -5.59 -6.66
C ILE A 87 3.11 -4.16 -6.66
N GLY A 88 2.97 -3.49 -5.51
CA GLY A 88 3.69 -2.26 -5.17
C GLY A 88 4.35 -2.38 -3.80
N PHE A 89 5.41 -1.63 -3.55
CA PHE A 89 6.10 -1.62 -2.25
C PHE A 89 6.12 -0.22 -1.65
N LEU A 90 5.83 -0.13 -0.35
CA LEU A 90 6.04 1.08 0.43
C LEU A 90 7.49 1.13 0.91
N ALA A 91 8.12 2.28 0.71
CA ALA A 91 9.35 2.62 1.42
C ALA A 91 9.03 3.00 2.88
N ARG A 92 10.01 2.88 3.78
CA ARG A 92 9.88 3.37 5.15
C ARG A 92 9.95 4.90 5.11
N GLY A 93 8.82 5.53 5.41
CA GLY A 93 8.65 6.98 5.50
C GLY A 93 9.13 7.58 6.81
N SER A 94 9.36 6.77 7.85
CA SER A 94 9.90 7.21 9.14
C SER A 94 11.37 7.68 9.02
N SER A 95 11.58 8.86 8.44
CA SER A 95 12.88 9.49 8.21
C SER A 95 12.80 10.98 8.45
N SER A 96 13.81 11.54 9.13
CA SER A 96 13.96 12.99 9.32
C SER A 96 14.73 13.68 8.17
N ASP A 97 15.10 12.91 7.16
CA ASP A 97 15.83 13.35 5.97
C ASP A 97 15.13 12.84 4.70
N ALA A 98 15.03 13.70 3.68
CA ALA A 98 14.32 13.41 2.45
C ALA A 98 15.12 12.50 1.52
N ALA A 99 16.45 12.60 1.54
CA ALA A 99 17.35 11.87 0.65
C ALA A 99 17.06 10.35 0.57
N PRO A 100 16.94 9.59 1.69
CA PRO A 100 16.65 8.16 1.63
C PRO A 100 15.23 7.82 1.15
N LEU A 101 14.28 8.76 1.25
CA LEU A 101 12.91 8.57 0.74
C LEU A 101 12.90 8.74 -0.77
N VAL A 102 13.56 9.79 -1.26
CA VAL A 102 13.73 10.08 -2.69
C VAL A 102 14.49 8.95 -3.38
N GLU A 103 15.56 8.44 -2.78
CA GLU A 103 16.34 7.30 -3.32
C GLU A 103 15.45 6.05 -3.49
N ALA A 104 14.65 5.72 -2.48
CA ALA A 104 13.76 4.56 -2.52
C ALA A 104 12.70 4.67 -3.63
N LEU A 105 12.17 5.86 -3.88
CA LEU A 105 11.25 6.12 -5.00
C LEU A 105 11.98 6.07 -6.35
N ALA A 106 12.97 6.94 -6.55
CA ALA A 106 13.58 7.21 -7.84
C ALA A 106 14.46 6.06 -8.35
N GLU A 107 15.18 5.39 -7.46
CA GLU A 107 16.07 4.28 -7.81
C GLU A 107 15.47 2.91 -7.49
N GLY A 108 14.71 2.83 -6.40
CA GLY A 108 14.12 1.58 -5.92
C GLY A 108 12.76 1.24 -6.53
N GLY A 109 12.02 2.23 -7.04
CA GLY A 109 10.66 2.02 -7.56
C GLY A 109 9.60 1.80 -6.49
N ALA A 110 9.83 2.26 -5.25
CA ALA A 110 8.78 2.29 -4.23
C ALA A 110 7.59 3.14 -4.72
N SER A 111 6.37 2.76 -4.31
CA SER A 111 5.11 3.37 -4.78
C SER A 111 4.46 4.28 -3.73
N GLY A 112 5.18 4.62 -2.66
CA GLY A 112 4.68 5.39 -1.53
C GLY A 112 5.48 5.09 -0.26
N PHE A 113 4.97 5.57 0.87
CA PHE A 113 5.64 5.47 2.16
C PHE A 113 4.77 4.85 3.24
N LYS A 114 5.40 4.13 4.18
CA LYS A 114 4.82 3.76 5.48
C LYS A 114 5.54 4.53 6.60
N VAL A 115 4.81 5.33 7.35
CA VAL A 115 5.25 5.88 8.64
C VAL A 115 4.68 4.99 9.74
N HIS A 116 5.52 4.55 10.67
CA HIS A 116 5.16 3.60 11.72
C HIS A 116 5.79 3.97 13.05
N GLU A 117 5.05 3.80 14.17
CA GLU A 117 5.53 4.17 15.50
C GLU A 117 6.79 3.41 15.94
N ASP A 118 6.90 2.11 15.65
CA ASP A 118 8.10 1.28 15.86
C ASP A 118 9.39 1.88 15.30
N MET A 119 9.29 2.66 14.23
CA MET A 119 10.43 3.32 13.57
C MET A 119 10.44 4.84 13.79
N GLY A 120 9.54 5.35 14.64
CA GLY A 120 9.30 6.76 14.86
C GLY A 120 8.19 7.31 13.96
N ALA A 121 7.08 7.71 14.58
CA ALA A 121 5.98 8.47 13.95
C ALA A 121 5.90 9.91 14.48
N HIS A 122 7.06 10.52 14.75
CA HIS A 122 7.15 11.87 15.33
C HIS A 122 7.05 12.97 14.26
N THR A 123 6.88 14.22 14.69
CA THR A 123 6.59 15.41 13.84
C THR A 123 7.46 15.49 12.59
N ARG A 124 8.79 15.51 12.77
CA ARG A 124 9.73 15.68 11.66
C ARG A 124 9.70 14.51 10.68
N ALA A 125 9.52 13.28 11.15
CA ALA A 125 9.47 12.11 10.28
C ALA A 125 8.23 12.14 9.40
N LEU A 126 7.06 12.39 10.01
CA LEU A 126 5.79 12.50 9.30
C LEU A 126 5.79 13.67 8.30
N ASP A 127 6.24 14.86 8.70
CA ASP A 127 6.31 16.02 7.80
C ASP A 127 7.25 15.78 6.61
N THR A 128 8.42 15.15 6.85
CA THR A 128 9.37 14.82 5.78
C THR A 128 8.74 13.88 4.77
N ALA A 129 8.08 12.81 5.22
CA ALA A 129 7.39 11.86 4.34
C ALA A 129 6.29 12.53 3.52
N LEU A 130 5.46 13.37 4.15
CA LEU A 130 4.37 14.09 3.48
C LEU A 130 4.89 15.04 2.39
N ARG A 131 5.95 15.79 2.67
CA ARG A 131 6.54 16.72 1.69
C ARG A 131 7.11 16.00 0.48
N VAL A 132 7.83 14.90 0.69
CA VAL A 132 8.35 14.08 -0.42
C VAL A 132 7.18 13.44 -1.18
N ALA A 133 6.15 12.97 -0.47
CA ALA A 133 4.98 12.37 -1.10
C ALA A 133 4.22 13.35 -2.02
N GLU A 134 4.06 14.61 -1.61
CA GLU A 134 3.46 15.66 -2.45
C GLU A 134 4.33 15.98 -3.67
N GLU A 135 5.65 16.04 -3.51
CA GLU A 135 6.56 16.35 -4.62
C GLU A 135 6.57 15.24 -5.69
N TYR A 136 6.44 13.98 -5.28
CA TYR A 136 6.53 12.80 -6.15
C TYR A 136 5.17 12.19 -6.51
N ASP A 137 4.06 12.77 -6.04
CA ASP A 137 2.68 12.31 -6.25
C ASP A 137 2.47 10.83 -5.83
N VAL A 138 2.88 10.51 -4.60
CA VAL A 138 2.71 9.18 -4.00
C VAL A 138 1.96 9.25 -2.68
N GLN A 139 1.46 8.11 -2.19
CA GLN A 139 0.69 8.04 -0.94
C GLN A 139 1.61 7.85 0.29
N VAL A 140 1.16 8.35 1.45
CA VAL A 140 1.74 8.01 2.76
C VAL A 140 0.71 7.23 3.59
N ALA A 141 1.04 6.00 3.95
CA ALA A 141 0.32 5.22 4.93
C ALA A 141 0.87 5.48 6.34
N LEU A 142 -0.03 5.66 7.31
CA LEU A 142 0.34 6.03 8.67
C LEU A 142 -0.22 5.05 9.70
N HIS A 143 0.70 4.51 10.50
CA HIS A 143 0.47 3.97 11.84
C HIS A 143 1.03 5.01 12.82
N SER A 144 0.13 5.72 13.52
CA SER A 144 0.48 6.88 14.35
C SER A 144 1.05 6.49 15.72
N ASP A 145 1.52 7.48 16.50
CA ASP A 145 2.16 7.29 17.81
C ASP A 145 1.15 6.83 18.88
N GLY A 146 1.08 5.53 19.12
CA GLY A 146 0.13 4.94 20.07
C GLY A 146 0.45 5.23 21.53
N LEU A 147 1.73 5.50 21.82
CA LEU A 147 2.19 5.89 23.15
C LEU A 147 1.87 7.36 23.46
N ASN A 148 1.55 8.15 22.44
CA ASN A 148 1.54 9.61 22.48
C ASN A 148 2.83 10.17 23.07
N GLU A 149 3.97 9.56 22.73
CA GLU A 149 5.29 9.95 23.24
C GLU A 149 5.70 11.33 22.72
N CYS A 150 5.53 11.54 21.42
CA CYS A 150 5.91 12.75 20.71
C CYS A 150 4.70 13.58 20.28
N LEU A 151 3.57 12.94 19.99
CA LEU A 151 2.38 13.58 19.46
C LEU A 151 1.11 13.06 20.11
N SER A 152 0.17 13.96 20.41
CA SER A 152 -1.25 13.61 20.51
C SER A 152 -1.86 13.50 19.11
N VAL A 153 -3.07 12.95 18.98
CA VAL A 153 -3.78 12.93 17.70
C VAL A 153 -4.02 14.35 17.15
N GLU A 154 -4.26 15.33 18.03
CA GLU A 154 -4.41 16.73 17.64
C GLU A 154 -3.10 17.33 17.10
N ASP A 155 -1.94 16.88 17.60
CA ASP A 155 -0.65 17.29 17.07
C ASP A 155 -0.38 16.65 15.70
N THR A 156 -0.69 15.35 15.54
CA THR A 156 -0.61 14.66 14.25
C THR A 156 -1.47 15.34 13.20
N LEU A 157 -2.73 15.67 13.51
CA LEU A 157 -3.62 16.41 12.59
C LEU A 157 -3.06 17.77 12.20
N ARG A 158 -2.39 18.48 13.13
CA ARG A 158 -1.68 19.73 12.83
C ARG A 158 -0.47 19.52 11.92
N VAL A 159 0.25 18.40 12.05
CA VAL A 159 1.34 18.05 11.13
C VAL A 159 0.81 17.73 9.74
N LEU A 160 -0.33 17.04 9.61
CA LEU A 160 -0.91 16.75 8.30
C LEU A 160 -1.20 18.05 7.52
N ASP A 161 -1.67 19.10 8.18
CA ASP A 161 -1.96 20.42 7.58
C ASP A 161 -2.86 20.32 6.34
N GLY A 162 -3.85 19.43 6.40
CA GLY A 162 -4.78 19.17 5.30
C GLY A 162 -4.21 18.33 4.14
N ARG A 163 -2.94 17.92 4.20
CA ARG A 163 -2.34 17.02 3.20
C ARG A 163 -2.93 15.61 3.27
N THR A 164 -2.96 14.93 2.13
CA THR A 164 -3.51 13.58 2.00
C THR A 164 -2.72 12.57 2.84
N ILE A 165 -3.44 11.70 3.55
CA ILE A 165 -2.86 10.58 4.29
C ILE A 165 -3.77 9.36 4.19
N HIS A 166 -3.18 8.16 4.18
CA HIS A 166 -3.90 6.91 4.42
C HIS A 166 -3.66 6.44 5.86
N ALA A 167 -4.61 6.71 6.76
CA ALA A 167 -4.54 6.22 8.13
C ALA A 167 -4.89 4.72 8.19
N PHE A 168 -3.91 3.89 8.52
CA PHE A 168 -4.13 2.45 8.69
C PHE A 168 -4.82 2.14 10.02
N HIS A 169 -5.55 1.01 10.06
CA HIS A 169 -6.28 0.46 11.23
C HIS A 169 -6.80 1.58 12.16
N ILE A 170 -7.62 2.45 11.57
CA ILE A 170 -8.07 3.71 12.15
C ILE A 170 -8.94 3.55 13.39
N GLU A 171 -9.39 2.32 13.68
CA GLU A 171 -10.03 1.99 14.95
C GLU A 171 -9.04 2.02 16.13
N GLY A 172 -7.76 1.75 15.86
CA GLY A 172 -6.65 1.82 16.81
C GLY A 172 -6.24 0.50 17.47
N CYS A 173 -6.92 -0.62 17.23
CA CYS A 173 -6.50 -1.93 17.77
C CYS A 173 -5.21 -2.43 17.12
N GLY A 174 -5.02 -2.13 15.83
CA GLY A 174 -3.74 -2.37 15.14
C GLY A 174 -2.62 -1.41 15.54
N GLY A 175 -2.96 -0.28 16.17
CA GLY A 175 -2.05 0.74 16.68
C GLY A 175 -2.40 2.16 16.23
N GLY A 176 -1.81 3.15 16.91
CA GLY A 176 -2.14 4.57 16.75
C GLY A 176 -2.61 5.23 18.04
N HIS A 177 -2.67 6.57 18.04
CA HIS A 177 -2.96 7.39 19.23
C HIS A 177 -4.04 6.83 20.15
N VAL A 178 -3.66 6.50 21.38
CA VAL A 178 -4.60 5.99 22.38
C VAL A 178 -5.18 7.14 23.20
N PRO A 179 -6.51 7.22 23.42
CA PRO A 179 -7.55 6.28 22.97
C PRO A 179 -8.30 6.73 21.70
N ASN A 180 -7.85 7.78 21.03
CA ASN A 180 -8.70 8.60 20.15
C ASN A 180 -8.18 8.76 18.72
N VAL A 181 -7.37 7.83 18.21
CA VAL A 181 -6.91 7.82 16.80
C VAL A 181 -8.06 7.90 15.78
N LEU A 182 -9.23 7.34 16.11
CA LEU A 182 -10.43 7.39 15.24
C LEU A 182 -10.86 8.82 14.87
N LYS A 183 -10.46 9.84 15.64
CA LYS A 183 -10.68 11.25 15.27
C LYS A 183 -10.07 11.62 13.91
N MET A 184 -9.05 10.91 13.45
CA MET A 184 -8.44 11.14 12.14
C MET A 184 -9.34 10.75 10.96
N ALA A 185 -10.42 9.99 11.19
CA ALA A 185 -11.37 9.60 10.14
C ALA A 185 -12.35 10.71 9.73
N GLY A 186 -12.42 11.82 10.48
CA GLY A 186 -13.37 12.92 10.28
C GLY A 186 -14.55 12.87 11.23
#